data_AF-A0A1L5L0Z3-F1
#
_entry.id   AF-A0A1L5L0Z3-F1
#
_cell.length_a   1.000
_cell.length_b   1.000
_cell.length_c   1.000
_cell.angle_alpha   90.00
_cell.angle_beta   90.00
_cell.angle_gamma   90.00
#
_symmetry.space_group_name_H-M   'P 1'
#
loop_
_entity.id
_entity.type
_entity.pdbx_description
1 polymer ?
#
loop_
_entity_poly.entity_id
_entity_poly.type
_entity_poly.pdbx_seq_one_letter_code
_entity_poly.pdbx_strand_id
1 'polypeptide(L)' 'MNRDPLLAPVRGIFAAQTITPQARVLAQDRGFDCLILDYDEMKGAEDDSLRLF' A
#
# COMPACT_ATOMS: atom_id res chain seq x y z
N MET A 1 18.60 1.95 4.43
CA MET A 1 17.38 2.77 4.35
C MET A 1 17.74 4.08 5.05
N ASN A 2 17.69 5.24 4.38
CA ASN A 2 18.38 6.51 4.74
C ASN A 2 19.83 6.65 4.23
N ARG A 3 20.08 6.39 2.94
CA ARG A 3 21.35 6.79 2.30
C ARG A 3 21.34 8.24 1.82
N ASP A 4 20.15 8.81 1.62
CA ASP A 4 19.98 10.18 1.18
C ASP A 4 19.34 10.99 2.32
N PRO A 5 20.02 12.03 2.85
CA PRO A 5 19.50 12.86 3.92
C PRO A 5 18.32 13.75 3.50
N LEU A 6 18.09 13.97 2.20
CA LEU A 6 16.92 14.73 1.71
C LEU A 6 15.63 13.91 1.75
N LEU A 7 15.75 12.58 1.66
CA LEU A 7 14.61 11.66 1.68
C LEU A 7 14.30 11.15 3.09
N ALA A 8 15.20 11.41 4.05
CA ALA A 8 14.96 11.04 5.44
C ALA A 8 14.02 12.05 6.12
N PRO A 9 13.05 11.59 6.92
CA PRO A 9 12.79 10.20 7.32
C PRO A 9 11.90 9.43 6.33
N VAL A 10 12.30 8.21 5.95
CA VAL A 10 11.42 7.29 5.19
C VAL A 10 10.67 6.33 6.10
N ARG A 11 9.37 6.14 5.84
CA ARG A 11 8.54 5.11 6.46
C ARG A 11 8.38 3.94 5.48
N GLY A 12 8.59 2.71 5.94
CA GLY A 12 8.31 1.53 5.12
C GLY A 12 6.85 1.09 5.26
N ILE A 13 6.22 0.78 4.14
CA ILE A 13 4.83 0.30 4.08
C ILE A 13 4.81 -0.99 3.26
N PHE A 14 4.15 -2.02 3.80
CA PHE A 14 3.87 -3.27 3.10
C PHE A 14 2.50 -3.18 2.44
N ALA A 15 2.49 -2.91 1.13
CA ALA A 15 1.28 -2.67 0.36
C ALA A 15 1.02 -3.80 -0.66
N ALA A 16 -0.15 -4.43 -0.62
CA ALA A 16 -0.53 -5.53 -1.52
C ALA A 16 -2.06 -5.69 -1.61
N GLN A 17 -2.58 -6.35 -2.65
CA GLN A 17 -4.02 -6.69 -2.74
C GLN A 17 -4.49 -7.62 -1.61
N THR A 18 -3.62 -8.54 -1.22
CA THR A 18 -3.92 -9.51 -0.17
C THR A 18 -2.69 -9.70 0.69
N ILE A 19 -2.92 -9.73 2.01
CA ILE A 19 -1.87 -9.91 3.01
C ILE A 19 -2.23 -11.10 3.87
N THR A 20 -1.40 -12.15 3.87
CA THR A 20 -1.60 -13.31 4.74
C THR A 20 -1.31 -12.95 6.21
N PRO A 21 -1.89 -13.68 7.18
CA PRO A 21 -1.66 -13.40 8.60
C PRO A 21 -0.18 -13.42 8.99
N GLN A 22 0.59 -14.39 8.47
CA GLN A 22 2.03 -14.51 8.76
C GLN A 22 2.83 -13.34 8.17
N ALA A 23 2.48 -12.89 6.97
CA ALA A 23 3.13 -11.72 6.34
C ALA A 23 2.85 -10.43 7.12
N ARG A 24 1.62 -10.26 7.64
CA ARG A 24 1.25 -9.12 8.48
C ARG A 24 2.08 -9.07 9.76
N VAL A 25 2.23 -10.21 10.45
CA VAL A 25 3.06 -10.31 11.66
C VAL A 25 4.51 -9.93 11.34
N LEU A 26 5.07 -10.44 10.24
CA LEU A 26 6.45 -10.16 9.83
C LEU A 26 6.68 -8.69 9.46
N ALA A 27 5.68 -8.05 8.84
CA ALA A 27 5.72 -6.64 8.48
C ALA A 27 5.67 -5.74 9.73
N GLN A 28 4.76 -6.04 10.66
CA GLN A 28 4.66 -5.32 11.93
C GLN A 28 5.93 -5.47 12.79
N ASP A 29 6.51 -6.67 12.85
CA ASP A 29 7.76 -6.95 13.55
C ASP A 29 8.93 -6.11 13.01
N ARG A 30 8.93 -5.79 11.70
CA ARG A 30 9.93 -4.92 11.05
C ARG A 30 9.59 -3.43 11.12
N GLY A 31 8.47 -3.06 11.74
CA GLY A 31 8.01 -1.68 11.82
C GLY A 31 7.39 -1.16 10.51
N PHE A 32 6.84 -2.04 9.68
CA PHE A 32 6.10 -1.66 8.48
C PHE A 32 4.59 -1.67 8.70
N ASP A 33 3.92 -0.64 8.20
CA ASP A 33 2.46 -0.59 8.15
C ASP A 33 1.94 -1.50 7.03
N CYS A 34 0.84 -2.21 7.27
CA CYS A 34 0.20 -3.06 6.27
C CYS A 34 -0.95 -2.33 5.60
N LEU A 35 -0.90 -2.19 4.28
CA LEU A 35 -1.91 -1.51 3.48
C LEU A 35 -2.48 -2.50 2.45
N ILE A 36 -3.80 -2.65 2.41
CA ILE A 36 -4.46 -3.34 1.31
C ILE A 36 -4.76 -2.33 0.21
N LEU A 37 -4.35 -2.65 -1.01
CA LEU A 37 -4.52 -1.80 -2.18
C LEU A 37 -5.51 -2.45 -3.15
N ASP A 38 -6.44 -1.64 -3.65
CA ASP A 38 -7.25 -1.99 -4.80
C ASP A 38 -6.55 -1.46 -6.07
N TYR A 39 -6.09 -2.36 -6.94
CA TYR A 39 -5.42 -1.94 -8.18
C TYR A 39 -6.37 -1.34 -9.20
N ASP A 40 -7.66 -1.70 -9.16
CA ASP A 40 -8.65 -1.11 -10.07
C ASP A 40 -8.91 0.34 -9.69
N GLU A 41 -8.97 0.67 -8.39
CA GLU A 41 -8.99 2.06 -7.91
C GLU A 41 -7.67 2.81 -8.23
N MET A 42 -6.52 2.17 -8.07
CA MET A 42 -5.21 2.81 -8.29
C MET A 42 -4.84 3.02 -9.76
N LYS A 43 -5.37 2.19 -10.68
CA LYS A 43 -5.10 2.35 -12.12
C LYS A 43 -5.74 3.60 -12.71
N GLY A 44 -6.53 4.36 -11.93
CA GLY A 44 -7.19 5.56 -12.41
C GLY A 44 -8.23 5.22 -13.48
N ALA A 45 -8.90 4.08 -13.36
CA ALA A 45 -10.13 3.87 -14.11
C ALA A 45 -11.16 4.84 -13.53
N GLU A 46 -11.30 5.99 -14.19
CA GLU A 46 -12.43 6.89 -14.01
C GLU A 46 -13.71 6.05 -14.11
N ASP A 47 -14.38 5.86 -12.97
CA ASP A 47 -15.78 5.49 -12.94
C ASP A 47 -16.58 6.70 -13.47
N ASP A 48 -16.71 6.81 -14.80
CA ASP A 48 -17.65 7.77 -15.42
C ASP A 48 -18.64 7.09 -16.37
N SER A 49 -18.60 5.77 -16.49
CA SER A 49 -19.59 5.04 -17.29
C SER A 49 -20.50 4.19 -16.41
N LEU A 50 -21.75 4.66 -16.26
CA LEU A 50 -22.98 3.89 -16.05
C LEU A 50 -23.59 3.87 -14.64
N ARG A 51 -23.87 5.04 -14.07
CA ARG A 51 -25.11 5.25 -13.27
C ARG A 51 -26.08 6.19 -13.99
N LEU A 52 -26.58 5.75 -15.15
CA LEU A 52 -27.96 6.05 -15.52
C LEU A 52 -28.76 4.82 -15.12
N PHE A 53 -29.52 4.94 -14.04
CA PHE A 53 -30.95 4.64 -13.87
C PHE A 53 -31.27 4.66 -12.37
#